data_AF-A0A7X7HW84-F1
#
_entry.id   AF-A0A7X7HW84-F1
#
_cell.length_a   1.000
_cell.length_b   1.000
_cell.length_c   1.000
_cell.angle_alpha   90.00
_cell.angle_beta   90.00
_cell.angle_gamma   90.00
#
_symmetry.space_group_name_H-M   'P 1'
#
loop_
_entity.id
_entity.type
_entity.pdbx_description
1 polymer ?
#
loop_
_entity_poly.entity_id
_entity_poly.type
_entity_poly.pdbx_seq_one_letter_code
_entity_poly.pdbx_strand_id
1 'polypeptide(L)' 'MSGAPAWIPPGPALLFCPADRPERYGKAAERADVVIVDLEDAVAPADRPAAREALTASHLDPDRTIVRVNPVD' A
#
# COMPACT_ATOMS: atom_id res chain seq x y z
N MET A 1 23.73 2.59 17.77
CA MET A 1 22.77 2.41 16.67
C MET A 1 22.22 3.78 16.35
N SER A 2 22.61 4.38 15.23
CA SER A 2 22.05 5.67 14.80
C SER A 2 20.58 5.44 14.47
N GLY A 3 19.68 6.02 15.27
CA GLY A 3 18.23 5.96 15.01
C GLY A 3 17.94 6.74 13.74
N ALA A 4 17.62 6.03 12.65
CA ALA A 4 17.07 6.68 11.48
C ALA A 4 15.85 7.50 11.93
N PRO A 5 15.66 8.72 11.39
CA PRO A 5 14.48 9.51 11.72
C PRO A 5 13.23 8.67 11.43
N ALA A 6 12.23 8.76 12.31
CA ALA A 6 10.94 8.15 12.06
C ALA A 6 10.41 8.68 10.72
N TRP A 7 9.91 7.78 9.87
CA TRP A 7 9.23 8.19 8.65
C TRP A 7 7.98 9.02 9.01
N ILE A 8 7.78 10.13 8.32
CA ILE A 8 6.63 11.02 8.47
C ILE A 8 5.97 11.13 7.10
N PRO A 9 4.65 10.91 6.98
CA PRO A 9 3.93 11.11 5.73
C PRO A 9 4.18 12.52 5.16
N PRO A 10 4.41 12.67 3.84
CA PRO A 10 4.62 13.97 3.20
C PRO A 10 3.40 14.91 3.27
N GLY A 11 2.22 14.38 3.62
CA GLY A 11 1.00 15.16 3.79
C GLY A 11 -0.12 14.35 4.46
N PRO A 12 -1.26 15.00 4.77
CA PRO A 12 -2.32 14.40 5.58
C PRO A 12 -3.25 13.44 4.80
N ALA A 13 -3.24 13.47 3.47
CA ALA A 13 -4.18 12.70 2.66
C ALA A 13 -3.68 11.26 2.42
N LEU A 14 -4.17 10.34 3.26
CA LEU A 14 -3.99 8.89 3.12
C LEU A 14 -5.16 8.29 2.34
N LEU A 15 -4.89 7.43 1.35
CA LEU A 15 -5.93 6.79 0.54
C LEU A 15 -5.74 5.28 0.45
N PHE A 16 -6.78 4.53 0.81
CA PHE A 16 -6.81 3.08 0.60
C PHE A 16 -6.94 2.71 -0.88
N CYS A 17 -6.15 1.75 -1.31
CA CYS A 17 -6.24 1.10 -2.61
C CYS A 17 -6.22 -0.43 -2.42
N PRO A 18 -7.26 -1.17 -2.86
CA PRO A 18 -7.27 -2.63 -2.78
C PRO A 18 -6.09 -3.22 -3.55
N ALA A 19 -5.35 -4.14 -2.94
CA ALA A 19 -4.15 -4.70 -3.56
C ALA A 19 -4.45 -5.63 -4.76
N ASP A 20 -5.67 -6.16 -4.87
CA ASP A 20 -6.16 -6.93 -6.03
C ASP A 20 -6.52 -6.05 -7.25
N ARG A 21 -6.33 -4.72 -7.16
CA ARG A 21 -6.64 -3.74 -8.20
C ARG A 21 -5.40 -2.95 -8.66
N PRO A 22 -4.36 -3.60 -9.23
CA PRO A 22 -3.13 -2.93 -9.66
C PRO A 22 -3.38 -1.80 -10.67
N GLU A 23 -4.45 -1.88 -11.46
CA GLU A 23 -4.85 -0.82 -12.39
C GLU A 23 -5.20 0.51 -11.69
N ARG A 24 -5.46 0.49 -10.37
CA ARG A 24 -5.80 1.67 -9.58
C ARG A 24 -4.60 2.31 -8.89
N TYR A 25 -3.46 1.62 -8.79
CA TYR A 25 -2.32 2.04 -7.97
C TYR A 25 -1.78 3.41 -8.39
N GLY A 26 -1.47 3.58 -9.69
CA GLY A 26 -0.95 4.85 -10.21
C GLY A 26 -1.90 6.01 -9.96
N LYS A 27 -3.20 5.80 -10.23
CA LYS A 27 -4.23 6.81 -9.98
C LYS A 27 -4.37 7.15 -8.49
N ALA A 28 -4.22 6.18 -7.58
CA ALA A 28 -4.24 6.44 -6.16
C ALA A 28 -3.03 7.29 -5.73
N ALA A 29 -1.82 6.97 -6.24
CA ALA A 29 -0.58 7.68 -5.94
C ALA A 29 -0.56 9.13 -6.45
N GLU A 30 -1.24 9.39 -7.58
CA GLU A 30 -1.44 10.74 -8.11
C GLU A 30 -2.41 11.59 -7.27
N ARG A 31 -3.28 10.97 -6.46
CA ARG A 31 -4.40 11.65 -5.78
C ARG A 31 -4.25 11.76 -4.27
N ALA A 32 -3.29 11.03 -3.69
CA ALA A 32 -3.04 10.99 -2.26
C ALA A 32 -1.62 11.45 -1.95
N ASP A 33 -1.39 11.96 -0.75
CA ASP A 33 -0.03 12.18 -0.26
C ASP A 33 0.67 10.84 -0.04
N VAL A 34 -0.07 9.86 0.48
CA VAL A 34 0.36 8.48 0.70
C VAL A 34 -0.76 7.50 0.32
N VAL A 35 -0.41 6.43 -0.39
CA VAL A 35 -1.33 5.33 -0.68
C VAL A 35 -1.16 4.24 0.36
N ILE A 36 -2.28 3.71 0.87
CA ILE A 36 -2.31 2.49 1.67
C ILE A 36 -2.75 1.36 0.74
N VAL A 37 -1.79 0.55 0.27
CA VAL A 37 -2.11 -0.66 -0.49
C VAL A 37 -2.57 -1.72 0.48
N ASP A 38 -3.80 -2.18 0.30
CA ASP A 38 -4.49 -2.99 1.29
C ASP A 38 -4.54 -4.47 0.89
N LEU A 39 -3.85 -5.32 1.67
CA LEU A 39 -3.88 -6.78 1.55
C LEU A 39 -4.90 -7.43 2.52
N GLU A 40 -5.56 -6.63 3.35
CA GLU A 40 -6.45 -7.08 4.41
C GLU A 40 -7.90 -7.19 3.92
N ASP A 41 -8.78 -6.30 4.38
CA ASP A 41 -10.23 -6.44 4.20
C ASP A 41 -10.72 -6.03 2.80
N ALA A 42 -9.94 -5.24 2.05
CA ALA A 42 -10.29 -4.90 0.68
C ALA A 42 -10.03 -6.03 -0.32
N VAL A 43 -9.39 -7.12 0.10
CA VAL A 43 -9.02 -8.25 -0.76
C VAL A 43 -9.66 -9.54 -0.26
N ALA A 44 -10.43 -10.20 -1.12
CA ALA A 44 -11.01 -11.49 -0.80
C ALA A 44 -9.91 -12.51 -0.47
N PRO A 45 -10.11 -13.43 0.50
CA PRO A 45 -9.06 -14.36 0.92
C PRO A 45 -8.43 -15.17 -0.23
N ALA A 46 -9.24 -15.55 -1.23
CA ALA A 46 -8.80 -16.28 -2.41
C ALA A 46 -7.86 -15.46 -3.33
N ASP A 47 -7.98 -14.13 -3.32
CA ASP A 47 -7.23 -13.23 -4.20
C ASP A 47 -5.93 -12.72 -3.55
N ARG A 48 -5.73 -12.97 -2.24
CA ARG A 48 -4.53 -12.50 -1.52
C ARG A 48 -3.20 -12.95 -2.13
N PRO A 49 -3.03 -14.18 -2.65
CA PRO A 49 -1.78 -14.56 -3.33
C PRO A 49 -1.50 -13.66 -4.55
N ALA A 50 -2.49 -13.50 -5.44
CA ALA A 50 -2.35 -12.65 -6.63
C ALA A 50 -2.15 -11.17 -6.26
N ALA A 51 -2.81 -10.68 -5.21
CA ALA A 51 -2.63 -9.32 -4.72
C ALA A 51 -1.19 -9.04 -4.22
N ARG A 52 -0.54 -10.03 -3.58
CA ARG A 52 0.88 -9.92 -3.16
C ARG A 52 1.83 -9.88 -4.37
N GLU A 53 1.55 -10.70 -5.39
CA GLU A 53 2.31 -10.68 -6.65
C GLU A 53 2.16 -9.33 -7.35
N ALA A 54 0.93 -8.80 -7.44
CA ALA A 54 0.63 -7.50 -8.03
C ALA A 54 1.36 -6.36 -7.29
N LEU A 55 1.36 -6.38 -5.95
CA LEU A 55 2.09 -5.41 -5.13
C LEU A 55 3.61 -5.49 -5.38
N THR A 56 4.17 -6.70 -5.42
CA THR A 56 5.62 -6.91 -5.65
C THR A 56 6.04 -6.45 -7.05
N ALA A 57 5.17 -6.61 -8.04
CA ALA A 57 5.40 -6.16 -9.42
C ALA A 57 5.16 -4.65 -9.62
N SER A 58 4.65 -3.93 -8.62
CA SER A 58 4.33 -2.51 -8.75
C SER A 58 5.57 -1.61 -8.71
N HIS A 59 5.41 -0.38 -9.21
CA HIS A 59 6.42 0.68 -9.20
C HIS A 59 6.02 1.85 -8.29
N LEU A 60 5.23 1.58 -7.26
CA LEU A 60 4.86 2.60 -6.28
C LEU A 60 6.09 3.08 -5.52
N ASP A 61 6.15 4.38 -5.24
CA ASP A 61 7.20 4.99 -4.44
C ASP A 61 7.11 4.51 -2.98
N PRO A 62 8.11 3.78 -2.44
CA PRO A 62 8.10 3.30 -1.07
C PRO A 62 8.04 4.43 -0.03
N ASP A 63 8.56 5.62 -0.32
CA ASP A 63 8.52 6.76 0.61
C ASP A 63 7.10 7.36 0.72
N ARG A 64 6.18 6.95 -0.17
CA ARG A 64 4.78 7.40 -0.24
C ARG A 64 3.78 6.25 -0.24
N THR A 65 4.19 5.07 0.21
CA THR A 65 3.34 3.86 0.19
C THR A 65 3.40 3.13 1.51
N ILE A 66 2.22 2.88 2.08
CA ILE A 66 2.03 1.98 3.22
C ILE A 66 1.41 0.69 2.69
N VAL A 67 1.80 -0.45 3.25
CA VAL A 67 1.13 -1.73 3.00
C VAL A 67 0.36 -2.11 4.25
N ARG A 68 -0.98 -2.18 4.16
CA ARG A 68 -1.80 -2.73 5.24
C ARG A 68 -1.79 -4.25 5.11
N VAL A 69 -1.22 -4.91 6.11
CA VAL A 69 -1.09 -6.37 6.18
C VAL A 69 -2.21 -6.97 7.03
N ASN A 70 -2.43 -8.28 6.88
CA ASN A 70 -3.30 -9.02 7.78
C ASN A 70 -2.74 -9.02 9.22
N PRO A 71 -3.61 -9.17 10.24
CA PRO A 71 -3.17 -9.35 11.62
C PRO A 71 -2.22 -10.55 11.75
N VAL A 72 -1.30 -10.46 12.69
CA VAL A 72 -0.62 -11.65 13.24
C VAL A 72 -1.66 -12.39 14.06
N ASP A 73 -1.89 -13.66 13.73
CA ASP A 73 -2.80 -14.55 14.47
C ASP A 73 -2.53 -14.54 15.98
#